data_AF-A0A9N9VYQ1-F1
#
_entry.id   AF-A0A9N9VYQ1-F1
#
_cell.length_a   1.000
_cell.length_b   1.000
_cell.length_c   1.000
_cell.angle_alpha   90.00
_cell.angle_beta   90.00
_cell.angle_gamma   90.00
#
_symmetry.space_group_name_H-M   'P 1'
#
loop_
_entity.id
_entity.type
_entity.pdbx_description
1 polymer ?
#
loop_
_entity_poly.entity_id
_entity_poly.type
_entity_poly.pdbx_seq_one_letter_code
_entity_poly.pdbx_strand_id
1 'polypeptide(L)'
;MRTRRGVLTLSTSTTSISRPLSPFYLLSKLESWISGSKHRRFMIVGDSAYASPPTAEHGVNQAFEDIYTLTGGGASLRVSTKKWHQGRQSRINLVIDLND
;
A
#
# COMPACT_ATOMS: atom_id res chain seq x y z
N MET A 1 46.78 -37.95 -32.42
CA MET A 1 46.15 -36.80 -33.09
C MET A 1 45.07 -36.24 -32.16
N ARG A 2 45.03 -34.92 -31.98
CA ARG A 2 44.68 -34.20 -30.74
C ARG A 2 43.18 -33.89 -30.64
N THR A 3 42.47 -34.44 -29.64
CA THR A 3 41.09 -34.07 -29.31
C THR A 3 41.08 -32.75 -28.52
N ARG A 4 40.56 -31.67 -29.11
CA ARG A 4 40.38 -30.38 -28.41
C ARG A 4 39.18 -30.49 -27.47
N ARG A 5 39.42 -30.50 -26.15
CA ARG A 5 38.37 -30.19 -25.16
C ARG A 5 38.17 -28.68 -25.16
N GLY A 6 37.04 -28.21 -25.69
CA GLY A 6 36.61 -26.81 -25.53
C GLY A 6 36.17 -26.59 -24.10
N VAL A 7 36.84 -25.70 -23.38
CA VAL A 7 36.40 -25.22 -22.07
C VAL A 7 35.27 -24.23 -22.33
N LEU A 8 34.06 -24.55 -21.89
CA LEU A 8 32.92 -23.64 -21.91
C LEU A 8 33.13 -22.58 -20.81
N THR A 9 33.60 -21.40 -21.20
CA THR A 9 33.55 -20.22 -20.34
C THR A 9 32.12 -19.72 -20.27
N LEU A 10 31.46 -19.91 -19.13
CA LEU A 10 30.18 -19.27 -18.82
C LEU A 10 30.41 -17.76 -18.71
N SER A 11 30.02 -17.02 -19.75
CA SER A 11 29.94 -15.57 -19.70
C SER A 11 28.81 -15.20 -18.75
N THR A 12 29.15 -14.76 -17.53
CA THR A 12 28.18 -14.15 -16.62
C THR A 12 27.84 -12.77 -17.16
N SER A 13 26.81 -12.70 -18.01
CA SER A 13 26.15 -11.44 -18.34
C SER A 13 25.60 -10.86 -17.04
N THR A 14 26.29 -9.87 -16.50
CA THR A 14 25.78 -9.09 -15.38
C THR A 14 24.69 -8.21 -15.94
N THR A 15 23.47 -8.73 -16.01
CA THR A 15 22.29 -7.94 -16.37
C THR A 15 22.15 -6.88 -15.30
N SER A 16 22.43 -5.62 -15.63
CA SER A 16 22.10 -4.49 -14.77
C SER A 16 20.58 -4.50 -14.59
N ILE A 17 20.13 -4.93 -13.41
CA ILE A 17 18.72 -4.87 -13.07
C ILE A 17 18.38 -3.39 -12.94
N SER A 18 17.80 -2.81 -13.98
CA SER A 18 17.22 -1.47 -13.90
C SER A 18 16.06 -1.55 -12.92
N ARG A 19 16.26 -1.05 -11.70
CA ARG A 19 15.18 -0.93 -10.73
C ARG A 19 14.25 0.19 -11.24
N PRO A 20 13.01 -0.11 -11.62
CA PRO A 20 12.09 0.93 -12.08
C PRO A 20 11.90 1.92 -10.93
N LEU A 21 12.19 3.19 -11.20
CA LEU A 21 11.93 4.28 -10.25
C LEU A 21 10.44 4.65 -10.39
N SER A 22 9.62 4.24 -9.44
CA SER A 22 8.22 4.69 -9.35
C SER A 22 8.20 6.08 -8.71
N PRO A 23 7.82 7.16 -9.43
CA PRO A 23 7.69 8.47 -8.81
C PRO A 23 6.60 8.40 -7.73
N PHE A 24 6.97 8.72 -6.48
CA PHE A 24 6.03 8.81 -5.38
C PHE A 24 5.50 10.24 -5.27
N TYR A 25 4.17 10.37 -5.29
CA TYR A 25 3.49 11.63 -5.07
C TYR A 25 2.80 11.57 -3.72
N LEU A 26 3.14 12.49 -2.82
CA LEU A 26 2.39 12.69 -1.59
C LEU A 26 0.98 13.18 -1.95
N LEU A 27 -0.04 12.43 -1.53
CA LEU A 27 -1.42 12.88 -1.66
C LEU A 27 -1.75 13.84 -0.51
N SER A 28 -2.44 14.93 -0.83
CA SER A 28 -3.03 15.80 0.18
C SER A 28 -3.99 15.01 1.06
N LYS A 29 -3.86 15.17 2.38
CA LYS A 29 -4.75 14.53 3.35
C LYS A 29 -6.21 14.88 3.06
N LEU A 30 -7.04 13.86 2.87
CA LEU A 30 -8.48 14.01 2.74
C LEU A 30 -9.12 14.21 4.13
N GLU A 31 -10.14 15.07 4.21
CA GLU A 31 -10.90 15.30 5.45
C GLU A 31 -11.75 14.07 5.84
N SER A 32 -12.25 13.34 4.84
CA SER A 32 -13.04 12.13 5.02
C SER A 32 -12.83 11.18 3.86
N TRP A 33 -12.77 9.88 4.15
CA TRP A 33 -12.74 8.81 3.14
C TRP A 33 -14.12 8.26 2.82
N ILE A 34 -15.15 8.77 3.49
CA ILE A 34 -16.53 8.28 3.41
C ILE A 34 -17.37 9.38 2.78
N SER A 35 -18.26 8.99 1.85
CA SER A 35 -19.24 9.91 1.26
C SER A 35 -20.05 10.64 2.32
N GLY A 36 -20.18 11.96 2.17
CA GLY A 36 -21.03 12.82 3.02
C GLY A 36 -22.54 12.58 2.87
N SER A 37 -22.96 11.72 1.93
CA SER A 37 -24.37 11.37 1.76
C SER A 37 -24.94 10.69 3.02
N LYS A 38 -26.25 10.90 3.27
CA LYS A 38 -26.98 10.30 4.41
C LYS A 38 -26.78 8.77 4.50
N HIS A 39 -26.60 8.13 3.35
CA HIS A 39 -26.51 6.68 3.22
C HIS A 39 -25.07 6.13 3.25
N ARG A 40 -24.02 6.97 3.20
CA ARG A 40 -22.61 6.57 3.29
C ARG A 40 -22.23 5.36 2.42
N ARG A 41 -22.71 5.35 1.18
CA ARG A 41 -22.62 4.19 0.26
C ARG A 41 -21.27 4.01 -0.42
N PHE A 42 -20.42 5.03 -0.36
CA PHE A 42 -19.11 5.02 -1.01
C PHE A 42 -18.02 5.35 0.00
N MET A 43 -16.94 4.59 -0.08
CA MET A 43 -15.74 4.76 0.73
C MET A 43 -14.51 4.40 -0.09
N ILE A 44 -13.42 5.11 0.17
CA ILE A 44 -12.09 4.81 -0.38
C ILE A 44 -11.23 4.15 0.71
N VAL A 45 -10.37 3.21 0.29
CA VAL A 45 -9.49 2.41 1.17
C VAL A 45 -8.13 2.22 0.50
N GLY A 46 -7.13 1.73 1.23
CA GLY A 46 -5.82 1.49 0.67
C GLY A 46 -5.11 2.78 0.23
N ASP A 47 -4.23 2.66 -0.77
CA ASP A 47 -3.46 3.81 -1.28
C ASP A 47 -4.33 4.94 -1.85
N SER A 48 -5.58 4.66 -2.25
CA SER A 48 -6.52 5.71 -2.65
C SER A 48 -6.94 6.64 -1.51
N ALA A 49 -6.80 6.18 -0.25
CA ALA A 49 -7.16 6.92 0.94
C ALA A 49 -5.97 7.63 1.61
N TYR A 50 -4.76 7.06 1.51
CA TYR A 50 -3.59 7.54 2.25
C TYR A 50 -2.23 7.38 1.55
N ALA A 51 -2.20 6.99 0.27
CA ALA A 51 -1.01 6.77 -0.57
C ALA A 51 0.28 6.48 0.21
N SER A 52 0.54 5.20 0.47
CA SER A 52 1.79 4.79 1.12
C SER A 52 2.97 4.89 0.14
N PRO A 53 4.16 5.32 0.59
CA PRO A 53 5.38 5.21 -0.22
C PRO A 53 5.60 3.76 -0.68
N PRO A 54 6.02 3.51 -1.94
CA PRO A 54 6.35 2.18 -2.42
C PRO A 54 7.43 1.49 -1.57
N THR A 55 8.32 2.28 -0.97
CA THR A 55 9.38 1.84 -0.04
C THR A 55 8.86 1.27 1.27
N ALA A 56 7.61 1.58 1.65
CA ALA A 56 7.02 1.01 2.84
C ALA A 56 6.63 -0.46 2.64
N GLU A 57 6.56 -0.98 1.40
CA GLU A 57 6.23 -2.38 1.03
C GLU A 57 4.96 -2.97 1.67
N HIS A 58 4.17 -2.16 2.37
CA HIS A 58 3.03 -2.61 3.16
C HIS A 58 1.68 -2.22 2.54
N GLY A 59 1.63 -1.45 1.45
CA GLY A 59 0.38 -0.91 0.88
C GLY A 59 -0.73 -1.95 0.70
N VAL A 60 -0.38 -3.17 0.24
CA VAL A 60 -1.31 -4.29 0.09
C VAL A 60 -1.83 -4.80 1.43
N ASN A 61 -0.94 -5.04 2.40
CA ASN A 61 -1.32 -5.50 3.74
C ASN A 61 -2.21 -4.47 4.44
N GLN A 62 -1.94 -3.19 4.20
CA GLN A 62 -2.74 -2.10 4.74
C GLN A 62 -4.17 -2.09 4.15
N ALA A 63 -4.34 -2.37 2.86
CA ALA A 63 -5.66 -2.53 2.26
C ALA A 63 -6.41 -3.77 2.79
N PHE A 64 -5.72 -4.87 3.10
CA PHE A 64 -6.34 -6.03 3.75
C PHE A 64 -6.82 -5.72 5.17
N GLU A 65 -5.99 -5.03 5.97
CA GLU A 65 -6.38 -4.57 7.31
C GLU A 65 -7.62 -3.65 7.26
N ASP A 66 -7.71 -2.77 6.25
CA ASP A 66 -8.85 -1.87 6.06
C ASP A 66 -10.16 -2.65 5.94
N ILE A 67 -10.21 -3.67 5.08
CA ILE A 67 -11.43 -4.46 4.85
C ILE A 67 -11.77 -5.33 6.06
N TYR A 68 -10.76 -5.97 6.68
CA TYR A 68 -10.97 -6.82 7.84
C TYR A 68 -11.54 -6.02 9.02
N THR A 69 -10.94 -4.87 9.33
CA THR A 69 -11.37 -4.02 10.45
C THR A 69 -12.69 -3.30 10.19
N LEU A 70 -13.02 -3.00 8.93
CA LEU A 70 -14.31 -2.43 8.54
C LEU A 70 -15.47 -3.42 8.76
N THR A 71 -15.26 -4.70 8.43
CA THR A 71 -16.30 -5.74 8.45
C THR A 71 -16.42 -6.47 9.79
N GLY A 72 -15.38 -6.44 10.63
CA GLY A 72 -15.33 -7.19 11.90
C GLY A 72 -16.25 -6.67 13.01
N GLY A 73 -16.83 -5.47 12.88
CA GLY A 73 -17.72 -4.90 13.89
C GLY A 73 -19.18 -5.05 13.50
N GLY A 74 -19.95 -5.93 14.16
CA GLY A 74 -21.40 -6.14 13.95
C GLY A 74 -22.32 -4.94 14.27
N ALA A 75 -21.78 -3.72 14.29
CA ALA A 75 -22.52 -2.49 14.45
C ALA A 75 -23.11 -2.01 13.10
N SER A 76 -24.02 -1.03 13.15
CA SER A 76 -24.53 -0.40 11.93
C SER A 76 -23.39 0.23 11.12
N LEU A 77 -23.45 0.11 9.79
CA LEU A 77 -22.44 0.64 8.86
C LEU A 77 -22.03 2.08 9.21
N ARG A 78 -23.01 2.94 9.50
CA ARG A 78 -22.76 4.34 9.86
C ARG A 78 -21.81 4.52 11.05
N VAL A 79 -21.96 3.68 12.08
CA VAL A 79 -21.17 3.71 13.31
C VAL A 79 -19.82 3.02 13.09
N SER A 80 -19.80 1.87 12.41
CA SER A 80 -18.56 1.13 12.14
C SER A 80 -17.63 1.92 11.23
N THR A 81 -18.12 2.51 10.14
CA THR A 81 -17.26 3.27 9.22
C THR A 81 -16.66 4.52 9.87
N LYS A 82 -17.40 5.21 10.76
CA LYS A 82 -16.87 6.38 11.46
C LYS A 82 -15.73 5.99 12.41
N LYS A 83 -15.94 4.96 13.24
CA LYS A 83 -14.93 4.45 14.18
C LYS A 83 -13.70 3.93 13.43
N TRP A 84 -13.93 3.17 12.37
CA TRP A 84 -12.89 2.65 11.48
C TRP A 84 -12.04 3.77 10.90
N HIS A 85 -12.65 4.78 10.25
CA HIS A 85 -11.92 5.88 9.62
C HIS A 85 -11.07 6.65 10.63
N GLN A 86 -11.61 6.94 11.82
CA GLN A 86 -10.88 7.62 12.89
C GLN A 86 -9.65 6.80 13.34
N GLY A 87 -9.85 5.53 13.69
CA GLY A 87 -8.74 4.67 14.12
C GLY A 87 -7.67 4.50 13.04
N ARG A 88 -8.11 4.41 11.78
CA ARG A 88 -7.19 4.23 10.65
C ARG A 88 -6.39 5.50 10.35
N GLN A 89 -7.03 6.66 10.34
CA GLN A 89 -6.36 7.94 10.19
C GLN A 89 -5.32 8.18 11.30
N SER A 90 -5.61 7.83 12.55
CA SER A 90 -4.65 7.93 13.66
C SER A 90 -3.42 7.07 13.42
N ARG A 91 -3.59 5.83 12.96
CA ARG A 91 -2.45 4.94 12.66
C ARG A 91 -1.61 5.47 11.50
N ILE A 92 -2.25 5.99 10.44
CA ILE A 92 -1.53 6.56 9.29
C ILE A 92 -0.76 7.82 9.67
N ASN A 93 -1.33 8.71 10.48
CA ASN A 93 -0.60 9.87 10.97
C ASN A 93 0.68 9.42 11.72
N LEU A 94 0.58 8.39 12.56
CA LEU A 94 1.74 7.84 13.27
C LEU A 94 2.78 7.21 12.33
N VAL A 95 2.34 6.55 11.26
CA VAL A 95 3.26 6.03 10.23
C VAL A 95 3.98 7.18 9.51
N ILE A 96 3.28 8.27 9.19
CA ILE A 96 3.88 9.46 8.58
C ILE A 96 4.89 10.09 9.55
N ASP A 97 4.48 10.36 10.79
CA ASP A 97 5.35 10.96 11.82
C ASP A 97 6.63 10.15 12.10
N LEU A 98 6.60 8.82 11.93
CA LEU A 98 7.77 7.95 12.12
C LEU A 98 8.70 7.86 10.90
N ASN A 99 8.26 8.35 9.73
CA ASN A 99 9.02 8.26 8.48
C ASN A 99 9.42 9.65 7.93
N ASP A 100 9.05 10.74 8.62
CA ASP A 100 9.62 12.09 8.45
C ASP A 100 10.94 12.22 9.23
#